data_AF-A0A536S5W9-F1
#
_entry.id   AF-A0A536S5W9-F1
#
_cell.length_a   1.000
_cell.length_b   1.000
_cell.length_c   1.000
_cell.angle_alpha   90.00
_cell.angle_beta   90.00
_cell.angle_gamma   90.00
#
_symmetry.space_group_name_H-M   'P 1'
#
loop_
_entity.id
_entity.type
_entity.pdbx_description
1 polymer ?
#
loop_
_entity_poly.entity_id
_entity_poly.type
_entity_poly.pdbx_seq_one_letter_code
_entity_poly.pdbx_strand_id
1 'polypeptide(L)'
;MTATGWTLPRIGGCIGAAFLALPGPLPVPTPSLLPSVQIPSPSVPVVIATPSVPALGATPANQAPTTAANPVQQSNAGAPVQATRPAATSAPSGGSPPGGIPIPFTAIYVSSPLDIALLAALATLPLLFGIWLLLFGRTLREARRARDAQVRLMLAAELGLRPRDLESMTTRALFDLREKSAFDELTGVLRRAAGISAAEREIARSRRHDTPLSVAFVDIDGLKEANDGHGHAAGDEMLRGLTQALKDCLRAEDIVFRYGGDEFVCVLPDTPARGARLKLSEIQTQAATAGVRFCAGVAELRRSDDVVSLFARADKDLYDFKTQRGEIVQLPTPGNKAGGERTVTA
;
A
#
# COMPACT_ATOMS: atom_id res chain seq x y z
N MET A 1 63.41 8.78 -56.16
CA MET A 1 62.15 9.19 -56.82
C MET A 1 61.48 10.23 -55.96
N THR A 2 61.02 11.28 -56.62
CA THR A 2 60.55 12.60 -56.15
C THR A 2 59.21 12.58 -55.41
N ALA A 3 59.08 13.40 -54.36
CA ALA A 3 57.87 14.15 -53.97
C ALA A 3 58.24 15.14 -52.84
N THR A 4 58.48 16.42 -53.12
CA THR A 4 57.53 17.56 -52.90
C THR A 4 56.96 17.54 -51.47
N GLY A 5 57.41 18.37 -50.52
CA GLY A 5 57.53 19.82 -50.58
C GLY A 5 56.13 20.45 -50.48
N TRP A 6 55.83 21.12 -49.37
CA TRP A 6 55.02 22.35 -49.21
C TRP A 6 55.15 22.83 -47.75
N THR A 7 55.53 24.09 -47.59
CA THR A 7 55.75 24.85 -46.35
C THR A 7 54.63 25.90 -46.21
N LEU A 8 54.04 26.12 -45.02
CA LEU A 8 54.18 27.27 -44.09
C LEU A 8 52.83 27.47 -43.33
N PRO A 9 52.72 28.26 -42.23
CA PRO A 9 53.75 28.91 -41.43
C PRO A 9 53.66 28.61 -39.91
N ARG A 10 54.77 28.88 -39.22
CA ARG A 10 54.82 29.10 -37.77
C ARG A 10 54.11 30.41 -37.42
N ILE A 11 53.19 30.37 -36.46
CA ILE A 11 52.90 31.52 -35.59
C ILE A 11 53.09 31.03 -34.15
N GLY A 12 54.09 31.62 -33.49
CA GLY A 12 54.33 31.44 -32.08
C GLY A 12 53.28 32.18 -31.24
N GLY A 13 52.94 31.60 -30.11
CA GLY A 13 52.10 32.22 -29.09
C GLY A 13 52.16 31.38 -27.83
N CYS A 14 52.92 31.84 -26.86
CA CYS A 14 53.15 31.23 -25.57
C CYS A 14 51.84 30.84 -24.86
N ILE A 15 51.75 29.61 -24.34
CA ILE A 15 50.85 29.30 -23.24
C ILE A 15 51.65 28.51 -22.21
N GLY A 16 51.83 29.13 -21.05
CA GLY A 16 52.54 28.59 -19.91
C GLY A 16 51.84 27.38 -19.30
N ALA A 17 52.64 26.60 -18.59
CA ALA A 17 52.22 25.43 -17.82
C ALA A 17 51.09 25.79 -16.84
N ALA A 18 49.91 25.20 -17.05
CA ALA A 18 48.83 25.18 -16.07
C ALA A 18 48.82 23.82 -15.37
N PHE A 19 49.10 23.89 -14.07
CA PHE A 19 49.07 22.80 -13.10
C PHE A 19 47.68 22.13 -13.09
N LEU A 20 47.63 20.80 -13.23
CA LEU A 20 46.42 19.99 -13.08
C LEU A 20 45.98 19.98 -11.60
N ALA A 21 44.91 20.70 -11.28
CA ALA A 21 44.18 20.56 -10.01
C ALA A 21 42.96 19.64 -10.22
N LEU A 22 42.89 18.58 -9.41
CA LEU A 22 41.73 17.67 -9.32
C LEU A 22 40.48 18.45 -8.81
N PRO A 23 39.28 18.18 -9.35
CA PRO A 23 38.05 18.77 -8.80
C PRO A 23 37.69 18.11 -7.47
N GLY A 24 37.45 18.92 -6.44
CA GLY A 24 36.96 18.48 -5.13
C GLY A 24 35.51 17.97 -5.17
N PRO A 25 35.03 17.33 -4.08
CA PRO A 25 33.70 16.74 -4.04
C PRO A 25 32.59 17.79 -4.11
N LEU A 26 31.52 17.45 -4.83
CA LEU A 26 30.34 18.29 -5.04
C LEU A 26 29.58 18.56 -3.72
N PRO A 27 28.97 19.74 -3.55
CA PRO A 27 28.21 20.07 -2.35
C PRO A 27 26.92 19.26 -2.23
N VAL A 28 26.64 18.76 -1.03
CA VAL A 28 25.40 18.07 -0.66
C VAL A 28 24.29 19.11 -0.44
N PRO A 29 23.10 18.97 -1.05
CA PRO A 29 21.99 19.89 -0.79
C PRO A 29 21.41 19.67 0.62
N THR A 30 21.28 20.74 1.39
CA THR A 30 20.53 20.77 2.66
C THR A 30 19.02 20.59 2.41
N PRO A 31 18.29 19.84 3.26
CA PRO A 31 16.86 19.64 3.08
C PRO A 31 16.12 20.96 3.34
N SER A 32 15.53 21.53 2.31
CA SER A 32 14.64 22.68 2.43
C SER A 32 13.33 22.24 3.08
N LEU A 33 13.00 22.82 4.24
CA LEU A 33 11.69 22.68 4.87
C LEU A 33 10.62 23.25 3.93
N LEU A 34 9.77 22.38 3.37
CA LEU A 34 8.59 22.78 2.61
C LEU A 34 7.57 23.44 3.57
N PRO A 35 6.87 24.51 3.16
CA PRO A 35 5.80 25.08 3.95
C PRO A 35 4.65 24.07 4.11
N SER A 36 4.12 23.97 5.31
CA SER A 36 2.98 23.10 5.65
C SER A 36 1.75 23.49 4.83
N VAL A 37 1.42 22.70 3.82
CA VAL A 37 0.14 22.81 3.10
C VAL A 37 -0.96 22.25 4.00
N GLN A 38 -1.81 23.11 4.54
CA GLN A 38 -3.06 22.70 5.18
C GLN A 38 -4.00 22.10 4.13
N ILE A 39 -4.27 20.79 4.25
CA ILE A 39 -5.27 20.10 3.45
C ILE A 39 -6.64 20.38 4.11
N PRO A 40 -7.61 21.04 3.44
CA PRO A 40 -8.96 21.16 3.99
C PRO A 40 -9.65 19.78 3.98
N SER A 41 -10.28 19.42 5.11
CA SER A 41 -11.08 18.21 5.25
C SER A 41 -12.26 18.21 4.25
N PRO A 42 -12.54 17.11 3.54
CA PRO A 42 -13.69 17.05 2.64
C PRO A 42 -14.99 17.02 3.46
N SER A 43 -15.79 18.07 3.34
CA SER A 43 -17.18 18.08 3.79
C SER A 43 -18.00 17.31 2.76
N VAL A 44 -18.38 16.07 3.09
CA VAL A 44 -19.29 15.26 2.27
C VAL A 44 -20.71 15.79 2.48
N PRO A 45 -21.44 16.26 1.45
CA PRO A 45 -22.85 16.55 1.58
C PRO A 45 -23.61 15.22 1.69
N VAL A 46 -24.16 14.93 2.86
CA VAL A 46 -25.13 13.84 3.04
C VAL A 46 -26.44 14.28 2.41
N VAL A 47 -26.71 13.82 1.19
CA VAL A 47 -28.05 13.93 0.58
C VAL A 47 -28.90 12.81 1.14
N ILE A 48 -29.71 13.13 2.15
CA ILE A 48 -30.77 12.24 2.65
C ILE A 48 -31.94 12.38 1.66
N ALA A 49 -32.09 11.40 0.76
CA ALA A 49 -33.30 11.27 -0.04
C ALA A 49 -34.43 10.77 0.85
N THR A 50 -35.41 11.64 1.14
CA THR A 50 -36.69 11.23 1.75
C THR A 50 -37.59 10.63 0.68
N PRO A 51 -38.20 9.45 0.89
CA PRO A 51 -39.16 8.90 -0.06
C PRO A 51 -40.52 9.63 0.08
N SER A 52 -40.96 10.25 -1.02
CA SER A 52 -42.28 10.88 -1.11
C SER A 52 -43.37 9.81 -1.26
N VAL A 53 -44.29 9.78 -0.28
CA VAL A 53 -45.52 8.97 -0.31
C VAL A 53 -46.60 9.70 -1.14
N PRO A 54 -47.38 9.02 -2.00
CA PRO A 54 -48.40 9.65 -2.81
C PRO A 54 -49.68 9.93 -2.00
N ALA A 55 -50.23 11.15 -2.12
CA ALA A 55 -51.52 11.50 -1.55
C ALA A 55 -52.66 10.95 -2.41
N LEU A 56 -53.53 10.16 -1.76
CA LEU A 56 -54.74 9.55 -2.27
C LEU A 56 -55.97 10.38 -1.80
N GLY A 57 -56.92 10.66 -2.70
CA GLY A 57 -58.25 11.25 -2.42
C GLY A 57 -58.62 12.34 -3.43
N ALA A 58 -59.18 12.04 -4.61
CA ALA A 58 -60.60 11.74 -4.90
C ALA A 58 -61.53 12.94 -4.56
N THR A 59 -62.44 13.48 -5.38
CA THR A 59 -63.04 13.28 -6.73
C THR A 59 -64.16 14.37 -6.84
N PRO A 60 -65.06 14.44 -7.85
CA PRO A 60 -64.96 14.33 -9.31
C PRO A 60 -65.77 15.43 -10.06
N ALA A 61 -65.78 15.35 -11.40
CA ALA A 61 -66.82 15.78 -12.38
C ALA A 61 -66.16 16.57 -13.55
N ASN A 62 -66.39 16.30 -14.84
CA ASN A 62 -67.30 15.39 -15.54
C ASN A 62 -66.88 15.26 -17.02
N GLN A 63 -67.13 14.08 -17.60
CA GLN A 63 -67.49 13.79 -19.01
C GLN A 63 -66.53 14.06 -20.19
N ALA A 64 -65.84 12.96 -20.56
CA ALA A 64 -65.94 12.17 -21.81
C ALA A 64 -66.02 12.82 -23.22
N PRO A 65 -65.44 12.14 -24.25
CA PRO A 65 -65.24 12.65 -25.61
C PRO A 65 -66.32 12.16 -26.60
N THR A 66 -66.43 12.77 -27.79
CA THR A 66 -66.86 12.04 -29.00
C THR A 66 -66.55 12.79 -30.30
N THR A 67 -66.26 11.96 -31.30
CA THR A 67 -65.88 12.18 -32.69
C THR A 67 -67.09 12.50 -33.59
N ALA A 68 -66.82 13.17 -34.73
CA ALA A 68 -67.40 12.96 -36.08
C ALA A 68 -68.16 14.13 -36.76
N ALA A 69 -67.59 14.54 -37.90
CA ALA A 69 -68.18 14.69 -39.25
C ALA A 69 -69.28 15.74 -39.58
N ASN A 70 -68.88 16.77 -40.37
CA ASN A 70 -69.35 17.18 -41.72
C ASN A 70 -70.86 17.53 -41.99
N PRO A 71 -71.23 18.19 -43.13
CA PRO A 71 -70.84 19.52 -43.68
C PRO A 71 -72.05 20.31 -44.32
N VAL A 72 -71.77 21.37 -45.11
CA VAL A 72 -72.62 21.96 -46.22
C VAL A 72 -73.82 22.85 -45.74
N GLN A 73 -74.24 24.02 -46.28
CA GLN A 73 -74.14 24.85 -47.53
C GLN A 73 -74.70 26.26 -47.15
N GLN A 74 -74.49 27.41 -47.81
CA GLN A 74 -75.05 27.91 -49.10
C GLN A 74 -74.63 29.41 -49.18
N SER A 75 -73.88 29.87 -50.19
CA SER A 75 -74.32 30.55 -51.41
C SER A 75 -75.08 31.88 -51.24
N ASN A 76 -74.52 32.96 -51.79
CA ASN A 76 -75.26 33.83 -52.71
C ASN A 76 -74.32 34.62 -53.62
N ALA A 77 -74.76 34.80 -54.87
CA ALA A 77 -74.05 35.40 -55.99
C ALA A 77 -74.89 36.50 -56.66
N GLY A 78 -74.22 37.39 -57.41
CA GLY A 78 -74.77 38.34 -58.40
C GLY A 78 -74.76 39.79 -57.94
N ALA A 79 -74.39 40.82 -58.72
CA ALA A 79 -73.94 40.99 -60.10
C ALA A 79 -73.33 42.44 -60.24
N PRO A 80 -72.78 42.87 -61.40
CA PRO A 80 -71.71 43.89 -61.51
C PRO A 80 -72.21 45.32 -61.85
N VAL A 81 -71.30 46.32 -61.87
CA VAL A 81 -71.13 47.34 -62.95
C VAL A 81 -70.16 48.50 -62.58
N GLN A 82 -69.32 48.84 -63.58
CA GLN A 82 -68.64 50.10 -63.91
C GLN A 82 -67.24 50.49 -63.37
N ALA A 83 -66.49 51.01 -64.35
CA ALA A 83 -65.09 51.38 -64.37
C ALA A 83 -64.84 52.80 -63.86
N THR A 84 -63.67 53.01 -63.26
CA THR A 84 -62.81 54.19 -63.46
C THR A 84 -61.35 53.83 -63.15
N ARG A 85 -60.44 54.34 -63.99
CA ARG A 85 -58.97 54.11 -64.00
C ARG A 85 -58.28 55.21 -63.13
N PRO A 86 -56.94 55.26 -63.03
CA PRO A 86 -56.10 54.76 -61.93
C PRO A 86 -55.47 55.89 -61.07
N ALA A 87 -54.91 55.55 -59.91
CA ALA A 87 -53.90 56.37 -59.24
C ALA A 87 -52.76 55.48 -58.72
N ALA A 88 -51.56 55.77 -59.21
CA ALA A 88 -50.30 55.18 -58.77
C ALA A 88 -49.74 55.98 -57.61
N THR A 89 -49.32 55.32 -56.53
CA THR A 89 -48.46 55.95 -55.51
C THR A 89 -47.56 54.91 -54.83
N SER A 90 -46.29 54.95 -55.23
CA SER A 90 -45.04 54.67 -54.47
C SER A 90 -44.90 53.45 -53.54
N ALA A 91 -43.94 52.59 -53.89
CA ALA A 91 -43.24 51.68 -52.98
C ALA A 91 -42.26 52.41 -52.04
N PRO A 92 -41.91 51.84 -50.88
CA PRO A 92 -40.63 52.09 -50.23
C PRO A 92 -39.71 50.86 -50.39
N SER A 93 -38.57 51.09 -51.04
CA SER A 93 -37.38 50.24 -51.03
C SER A 93 -36.67 50.32 -49.67
N GLY A 94 -36.22 49.20 -49.11
CA GLY A 94 -35.39 49.23 -47.91
C GLY A 94 -34.78 47.89 -47.50
N GLY A 95 -33.56 47.62 -47.97
CA GLY A 95 -32.47 47.00 -47.18
C GLY A 95 -32.43 45.48 -47.02
N SER A 96 -31.58 44.82 -47.83
CA SER A 96 -30.96 43.55 -47.42
C SER A 96 -29.91 43.79 -46.33
N PRO A 97 -29.89 43.06 -45.20
CA PRO A 97 -28.76 43.07 -44.28
C PRO A 97 -27.66 42.09 -44.76
N PRO A 98 -26.36 42.42 -44.61
CA PRO A 98 -25.28 41.56 -45.06
C PRO A 98 -24.90 40.53 -43.97
N GLY A 99 -24.60 39.29 -44.38
CA GLY A 99 -23.63 38.46 -43.66
C GLY A 99 -24.10 37.19 -42.93
N GLY A 100 -25.26 36.61 -43.24
CA GLY A 100 -25.63 35.27 -42.74
C GLY A 100 -25.23 34.15 -43.71
N ILE A 101 -24.58 33.09 -43.23
CA ILE A 101 -24.41 31.83 -44.00
C ILE A 101 -25.61 30.93 -43.68
N PRO A 102 -26.54 30.68 -44.62
CA PRO A 102 -27.68 29.82 -44.34
C PRO A 102 -27.28 28.34 -44.41
N ILE A 103 -27.32 27.66 -43.26
CA ILE A 103 -27.36 26.19 -43.17
C ILE A 103 -28.84 25.81 -42.98
N PRO A 104 -29.40 24.84 -43.73
CA PRO A 104 -30.80 24.48 -43.55
C PRO A 104 -31.03 24.00 -42.10
N PHE A 105 -32.22 24.29 -41.55
CA PHE A 105 -32.73 23.94 -40.21
C PHE A 105 -32.11 24.58 -38.94
N THR A 106 -31.05 25.40 -39.02
CA THR A 106 -30.66 26.33 -37.92
C THR A 106 -30.07 27.62 -38.46
N ALA A 107 -30.75 28.75 -38.26
CA ALA A 107 -30.17 30.07 -38.52
C ALA A 107 -29.29 30.47 -37.33
N ILE A 108 -27.98 30.22 -37.44
CA ILE A 108 -27.01 30.75 -36.47
C ILE A 108 -26.76 32.21 -36.84
N TYR A 109 -27.39 33.14 -36.13
CA TYR A 109 -27.13 34.57 -36.27
C TYR A 109 -25.83 34.91 -35.57
N VAL A 110 -24.77 35.11 -36.36
CA VAL A 110 -23.50 35.63 -35.86
C VAL A 110 -23.57 37.14 -36.00
N SER A 111 -24.13 37.81 -35.00
CA SER A 111 -24.33 39.27 -35.03
C SER A 111 -23.37 40.01 -34.10
N SER A 112 -22.82 39.30 -33.11
CA SER A 112 -21.86 39.86 -32.15
C SER A 112 -20.58 39.01 -32.10
N PRO A 113 -19.41 39.62 -31.87
CA PRO A 113 -18.18 38.87 -31.56
C PRO A 113 -18.35 37.90 -30.37
N LEU A 114 -19.33 38.13 -29.49
CA LEU A 114 -19.69 37.22 -28.40
C LEU A 114 -20.26 35.87 -28.88
N ASP A 115 -21.02 35.83 -29.98
CA ASP A 115 -21.66 34.59 -30.47
C ASP A 115 -20.62 33.62 -31.04
N ILE A 116 -19.61 34.17 -31.73
CA ILE A 116 -18.45 33.42 -32.22
C ILE A 116 -17.65 32.85 -31.06
N ALA A 117 -17.41 33.66 -30.02
CA ALA A 117 -16.68 33.22 -28.83
C ALA A 117 -17.43 32.10 -28.08
N LEU A 118 -18.76 32.18 -28.00
CA LEU A 118 -19.59 31.17 -27.35
C LEU A 118 -19.55 29.83 -28.09
N LEU A 119 -19.71 29.83 -29.41
CA LEU A 119 -19.61 28.62 -30.23
C LEU A 119 -18.21 27.99 -30.18
N ALA A 120 -17.17 28.83 -30.22
CA ALA A 120 -15.79 28.37 -30.07
C ALA A 120 -15.54 27.73 -28.69
N ALA A 121 -16.07 28.32 -27.61
CA ALA A 121 -15.98 27.76 -26.26
C ALA A 121 -16.72 26.42 -26.15
N LEU A 122 -17.92 26.31 -26.70
CA LEU A 122 -18.72 25.08 -26.72
C LEU A 122 -18.02 23.93 -27.48
N ALA A 123 -17.24 24.25 -28.52
CA ALA A 123 -16.47 23.25 -29.25
C ALA A 123 -15.13 22.88 -28.57
N THR A 124 -14.44 23.87 -27.98
CA THR A 124 -13.07 23.68 -27.46
C THR A 124 -13.03 23.13 -26.05
N LEU A 125 -13.97 23.51 -25.18
CA LEU A 125 -13.97 23.05 -23.78
C LEU A 125 -14.12 21.53 -23.62
N PRO A 126 -15.04 20.83 -24.34
CA PRO A 126 -15.14 19.38 -24.25
C PRO A 126 -13.90 18.65 -24.78
N LEU A 127 -13.29 19.19 -25.85
CA LEU A 127 -12.06 18.64 -26.43
C LEU A 127 -10.90 18.75 -25.43
N LEU A 128 -10.71 19.93 -24.83
CA LEU A 128 -9.68 20.15 -23.81
C LEU A 128 -9.93 19.29 -22.58
N PHE A 129 -11.18 19.12 -22.15
CA PHE A 129 -11.54 18.23 -21.05
C PHE A 129 -11.22 16.77 -21.37
N GLY A 130 -11.50 16.30 -22.59
CA GLY A 130 -11.16 14.96 -23.04
C GLY A 130 -9.64 14.70 -23.06
N ILE A 131 -8.87 15.66 -23.57
CA ILE A 131 -7.39 15.60 -23.56
C ILE A 131 -6.89 15.59 -22.11
N TRP A 132 -7.41 16.46 -21.25
CA TRP A 132 -7.06 16.51 -19.83
C TRP A 132 -7.38 15.18 -19.15
N LEU A 133 -8.53 14.55 -19.42
CA LEU A 133 -8.91 13.26 -18.85
C LEU A 133 -7.99 12.12 -19.31
N LEU A 134 -7.55 12.14 -20.58
CA LEU A 134 -6.59 11.17 -21.10
C LEU A 134 -5.21 11.33 -20.46
N LEU A 135 -4.72 12.56 -20.36
CA LEU A 135 -3.45 12.87 -19.70
C LEU A 135 -3.51 12.53 -18.21
N PHE A 136 -4.60 12.91 -17.53
CA PHE A 136 -4.84 12.59 -16.13
C PHE A 136 -4.95 11.09 -15.89
N GLY A 137 -5.66 10.37 -16.76
CA GLY A 137 -5.71 8.90 -16.73
C GLY A 137 -4.34 8.28 -16.97
N ARG A 138 -3.50 8.85 -17.84
CA ARG A 138 -2.13 8.39 -18.09
C ARG A 138 -1.24 8.61 -16.87
N THR A 139 -1.25 9.79 -16.27
CA THR A 139 -0.45 10.10 -15.08
C THR A 139 -0.88 9.25 -13.88
N LEU A 140 -2.18 9.02 -13.69
CA LEU A 140 -2.67 8.11 -12.65
C LEU A 140 -2.26 6.65 -12.89
N ARG A 141 -2.25 6.19 -14.15
CA ARG A 141 -1.79 4.84 -14.49
C ARG A 141 -0.29 4.69 -14.25
N GLU A 142 0.51 5.69 -14.60
CA GLU A 142 1.95 5.72 -14.34
C GLU A 142 2.24 5.71 -12.83
N ALA A 143 1.50 6.52 -12.04
CA ALA A 143 1.61 6.52 -10.59
C ALA A 143 1.21 5.18 -9.94
N ARG A 144 0.16 4.50 -10.45
CA ARG A 144 -0.24 3.17 -9.96
C ARG A 144 0.82 2.11 -10.29
N ARG A 145 1.36 2.11 -11.52
CA ARG A 145 2.44 1.19 -11.93
C ARG A 145 3.70 1.36 -11.08
N ALA A 146 4.05 2.60 -10.74
CA ALA A 146 5.20 2.87 -9.87
C ALA A 146 4.99 2.29 -8.46
N ARG A 147 3.80 2.44 -7.87
CA ARG A 147 3.45 1.84 -6.58
C ARG A 147 3.47 0.32 -6.60
N ASP A 148 2.86 -0.29 -7.62
CA ASP A 148 2.82 -1.75 -7.75
C ASP A 148 4.23 -2.32 -7.94
N ALA A 149 5.09 -1.65 -8.72
CA ALA A 149 6.49 -2.03 -8.88
C ALA A 149 7.27 -1.94 -7.56
N GLN A 150 7.05 -0.88 -6.76
CA GLN A 150 7.67 -0.75 -5.44
C GLN A 150 7.25 -1.87 -4.48
N VAL A 151 5.95 -2.18 -4.42
CA VAL A 151 5.42 -3.26 -3.59
C VAL A 151 6.01 -4.61 -4.00
N ARG A 152 6.10 -4.89 -5.31
CA ARG A 152 6.69 -6.13 -5.82
C ARG A 152 8.17 -6.27 -5.47
N LEU A 153 8.96 -5.19 -5.58
CA LEU A 153 10.38 -5.21 -5.21
C LEU A 153 10.56 -5.44 -3.71
N MET A 154 9.73 -4.81 -2.88
CA MET A 154 9.77 -5.02 -1.42
C MET A 154 9.45 -6.48 -1.05
N LEU A 155 8.36 -7.04 -1.61
CA LEU A 155 7.98 -8.45 -1.41
C LEU A 155 9.07 -9.42 -1.88
N ALA A 156 9.66 -9.18 -3.04
CA ALA A 156 10.73 -10.03 -3.54
C ALA A 156 11.99 -9.97 -2.67
N ALA A 157 12.35 -8.80 -2.16
CA ALA A 157 13.46 -8.66 -1.23
C ALA A 157 13.20 -9.42 0.08
N GLU A 158 11.97 -9.35 0.61
CA GLU A 158 11.56 -10.11 1.81
C GLU A 158 11.63 -11.63 1.57
N LEU A 159 11.27 -12.08 0.37
CA LEU A 159 11.29 -13.49 -0.04
C LEU A 159 12.66 -13.96 -0.55
N GLY A 160 13.68 -13.09 -0.64
CA GLY A 160 14.99 -13.43 -1.19
C GLY A 160 14.97 -13.77 -2.69
N LEU A 161 13.94 -13.35 -3.43
CA LEU A 161 13.77 -13.62 -4.86
C LEU A 161 14.60 -12.66 -5.71
N ARG A 162 15.17 -13.16 -6.80
CA ARG A 162 15.95 -12.33 -7.73
C ARG A 162 15.00 -11.53 -8.63
N PRO A 163 15.43 -10.37 -9.15
CA PRO A 163 14.61 -9.55 -10.05
C PRO A 163 14.11 -10.26 -11.31
N ARG A 164 14.78 -11.32 -11.76
CA ARG A 164 14.35 -12.14 -12.90
C ARG A 164 13.15 -13.03 -12.58
N ASP A 165 13.07 -13.52 -11.34
CA ASP A 165 11.99 -14.39 -10.89
C ASP A 165 10.69 -13.58 -10.66
N LEU A 166 10.82 -12.26 -10.55
CA LEU A 166 9.73 -11.31 -10.45
C LEU A 166 8.96 -11.12 -11.77
N GLU A 167 9.61 -11.19 -12.94
CA GLU A 167 8.98 -10.87 -14.23
C GLU A 167 7.77 -11.77 -14.54
N SER A 168 7.81 -13.02 -14.10
CA SER A 168 6.75 -14.02 -14.30
C SER A 168 5.68 -14.01 -13.21
N MET A 169 5.89 -13.31 -12.08
CA MET A 169 5.00 -13.37 -10.92
C MET A 169 4.10 -12.13 -10.81
N THR A 170 2.79 -12.35 -10.62
CA THR A 170 1.86 -11.26 -10.30
C THR A 170 2.03 -10.80 -8.86
N THR A 171 1.62 -9.56 -8.55
CA THR A 171 1.60 -9.06 -7.16
C THR A 171 0.83 -9.99 -6.22
N ARG A 172 -0.28 -10.57 -6.70
CA ARG A 172 -1.07 -11.55 -5.95
C ARG A 172 -0.30 -12.84 -5.70
N ALA A 173 0.40 -13.37 -6.69
CA ALA A 173 1.25 -14.55 -6.51
C ALA A 173 2.38 -14.32 -5.51
N LEU A 174 2.96 -13.11 -5.44
CA LEU A 174 3.96 -12.77 -4.43
C LEU A 174 3.36 -12.71 -3.02
N PHE A 175 2.14 -12.18 -2.88
CA PHE A 175 1.43 -12.22 -1.60
C PHE A 175 1.08 -13.65 -1.19
N ASP A 176 0.58 -14.47 -2.11
CA ASP A 176 0.30 -15.90 -1.85
C ASP A 176 1.58 -16.66 -1.49
N LEU A 177 2.71 -16.33 -2.15
CA LEU A 177 4.01 -16.90 -1.83
C LEU A 177 4.51 -16.43 -0.46
N ARG A 178 4.30 -15.17 -0.11
CA ARG A 178 4.57 -14.64 1.23
C ARG A 178 3.76 -15.38 2.28
N GLU A 179 2.47 -15.56 2.06
CA GLU A 179 1.57 -16.27 2.96
C GLU A 179 1.96 -17.74 3.12
N LYS A 180 2.25 -18.44 2.01
CA LYS A 180 2.78 -19.81 2.04
C LYS A 180 4.16 -19.89 2.68
N SER A 181 4.99 -18.87 2.52
CA SER A 181 6.31 -18.80 3.16
C SER A 181 6.22 -18.47 4.65
N ALA A 182 5.09 -17.96 5.12
CA ALA A 182 4.92 -17.52 6.49
C ALA A 182 4.87 -18.67 7.49
N PHE A 183 4.56 -19.89 7.06
CA PHE A 183 4.44 -21.07 7.92
C PHE A 183 5.60 -22.05 7.68
N ASP A 184 6.05 -22.68 8.77
CA ASP A 184 7.02 -23.76 8.75
C ASP A 184 6.33 -25.06 8.31
N GLU A 185 6.84 -25.70 7.25
CA GLU A 185 6.20 -26.87 6.62
C GLU A 185 6.17 -28.10 7.54
N LEU A 186 7.16 -28.22 8.43
CA LEU A 186 7.28 -29.38 9.33
C LEU A 186 6.29 -29.30 10.50
N THR A 187 6.16 -28.11 11.09
CA THR A 187 5.43 -27.89 12.35
C THR A 187 4.09 -27.17 12.17
N GLY A 188 3.91 -26.50 11.02
CA GLY A 188 2.74 -25.70 10.71
C GLY A 188 2.54 -24.50 11.63
N VAL A 189 3.57 -24.04 12.35
CA VAL A 189 3.58 -22.75 13.06
C VAL A 189 4.21 -21.69 12.18
N LEU A 190 4.18 -20.41 12.60
CA LEU A 190 4.81 -19.36 11.79
C LEU A 190 6.33 -19.53 11.73
N ARG A 191 6.96 -19.12 10.62
CA ARG A 191 8.40 -18.95 10.51
C ARG A 191 8.83 -17.65 11.22
N ARG A 192 10.10 -17.60 11.63
CA ARG A 192 10.73 -16.47 12.33
C ARG A 192 10.30 -15.08 11.83
N ALA A 193 10.41 -14.82 10.53
CA ALA A 193 10.11 -13.49 9.96
C ALA A 193 8.64 -13.09 10.14
N ALA A 194 7.72 -14.01 9.87
CA ALA A 194 6.29 -13.78 10.03
C ALA A 194 5.90 -13.65 11.51
N GLY A 195 6.51 -14.47 12.38
CA GLY A 195 6.33 -14.44 13.82
C GLY A 195 6.77 -13.12 14.47
N ILE A 196 7.97 -12.62 14.12
CA ILE A 196 8.47 -11.32 14.62
C ILE A 196 7.53 -10.19 14.20
N SER A 197 7.13 -10.16 12.92
CA SER A 197 6.19 -9.16 12.41
C SER A 197 4.84 -9.20 13.14
N ALA A 198 4.38 -10.39 13.54
CA ALA A 198 3.16 -10.56 14.33
C ALA A 198 3.34 -10.10 15.78
N ALA A 199 4.49 -10.42 16.40
CA ALA A 199 4.83 -9.96 17.75
C ALA A 199 4.87 -8.43 17.84
N GLU A 200 5.46 -7.74 16.86
CA GLU A 200 5.50 -6.28 16.80
C GLU A 200 4.09 -5.66 16.79
N ARG A 201 3.15 -6.28 16.06
CA ARG A 201 1.74 -5.83 16.03
C ARG A 201 1.07 -6.00 17.38
N GLU A 202 1.27 -7.14 18.04
CA GLU A 202 0.68 -7.38 19.37
C GLU A 202 1.31 -6.51 20.45
N ILE A 203 2.62 -6.22 20.40
CA ILE A 203 3.26 -5.24 21.28
C ILE A 203 2.63 -3.85 21.10
N ALA A 204 2.42 -3.41 19.86
CA ALA A 204 1.78 -2.13 19.60
C ALA A 204 0.31 -2.09 20.09
N ARG A 205 -0.41 -3.21 19.97
CA ARG A 205 -1.78 -3.37 20.46
C ARG A 205 -1.84 -3.35 21.99
N SER A 206 -1.05 -4.17 22.67
CA SER A 206 -0.95 -4.23 24.13
C SER A 206 -0.62 -2.85 24.73
N ARG A 207 0.33 -2.11 24.13
CA ARG A 207 0.65 -0.73 24.55
C ARG A 207 -0.52 0.25 24.39
N ARG A 208 -1.33 0.10 23.33
CA ARG A 208 -2.49 0.97 23.09
C ARG A 208 -3.61 0.71 24.09
N HIS A 209 -3.78 -0.54 24.51
CA HIS A 209 -4.84 -0.96 25.41
C HIS A 209 -4.40 -1.07 26.88
N ASP A 210 -3.12 -0.81 27.18
CA ASP A 210 -2.49 -0.98 28.50
C ASP A 210 -2.74 -2.38 29.10
N THR A 211 -2.69 -3.41 28.26
CA THR A 211 -2.87 -4.81 28.67
C THR A 211 -1.53 -5.54 28.78
N PRO A 212 -1.37 -6.50 29.71
CA PRO A 212 -0.12 -7.24 29.84
C PRO A 212 0.13 -8.12 28.61
N LEU A 213 1.39 -8.27 28.22
CA LEU A 213 1.81 -9.19 27.16
C LEU A 213 3.06 -9.91 27.61
N SER A 214 3.12 -11.22 27.44
CA SER A 214 4.31 -12.01 27.76
C SER A 214 4.85 -12.73 26.54
N VAL A 215 6.16 -12.89 26.50
CA VAL A 215 6.86 -13.71 25.50
C VAL A 215 7.56 -14.84 26.22
N ALA A 216 7.46 -16.04 25.65
CA ALA A 216 8.18 -17.21 26.10
C ALA A 216 9.09 -17.74 25.00
N PHE A 217 10.39 -17.87 25.28
CA PHE A 217 11.31 -18.67 24.48
C PHE A 217 11.25 -20.10 24.97
N VAL A 218 11.11 -21.05 24.05
CA VAL A 218 10.95 -22.48 24.30
C VAL A 218 12.01 -23.21 23.49
N ASP A 219 12.73 -24.14 24.13
CA ASP A 219 13.82 -24.89 23.53
C ASP A 219 13.69 -26.37 23.88
N ILE A 220 13.70 -27.24 22.87
CA ILE A 220 13.47 -28.68 23.04
C ILE A 220 14.71 -29.36 23.65
N ASP A 221 14.52 -30.06 24.77
CA ASP A 221 15.57 -30.84 25.41
C ASP A 221 15.86 -32.10 24.59
N GLY A 222 17.13 -32.33 24.25
CA GLY A 222 17.57 -33.62 23.70
C GLY A 222 17.35 -33.84 22.20
N LEU A 223 17.03 -32.78 21.43
CA LEU A 223 16.73 -32.93 19.99
C LEU A 223 17.93 -33.47 19.21
N LYS A 224 19.15 -33.03 19.55
CA LYS A 224 20.37 -33.48 18.89
C LYS A 224 20.65 -34.95 19.15
N GLU A 225 20.54 -35.38 20.40
CA GLU A 225 20.73 -36.78 20.81
C GLU A 225 19.71 -37.71 20.14
N ALA A 226 18.46 -37.26 20.01
CA ALA A 226 17.43 -37.99 19.29
C ALA A 226 17.76 -38.13 17.79
N ASN A 227 18.20 -37.04 17.16
CA ASN A 227 18.64 -37.05 15.76
C ASN A 227 19.84 -37.96 15.52
N ASP A 228 20.85 -37.89 16.39
CA ASP A 228 22.07 -38.68 16.26
C ASP A 228 21.82 -40.17 16.54
N GLY A 229 20.90 -40.51 17.45
CA GLY A 229 20.59 -41.88 17.83
C GLY A 229 19.55 -42.59 16.95
N HIS A 230 18.54 -41.87 16.47
CA HIS A 230 17.38 -42.45 15.77
C HIS A 230 17.11 -41.82 14.39
N GLY A 231 17.97 -40.89 13.96
CA GLY A 231 17.84 -40.17 12.70
C GLY A 231 16.90 -38.98 12.78
N HIS A 232 16.91 -38.17 11.72
CA HIS A 232 16.14 -36.92 11.65
C HIS A 232 14.62 -37.10 11.76
N ALA A 233 14.09 -38.26 11.37
CA ALA A 233 12.66 -38.53 11.49
C ALA A 233 12.19 -38.49 12.96
N ALA A 234 13.02 -38.95 13.90
CA ALA A 234 12.69 -38.89 15.33
C ALA A 234 12.70 -37.45 15.86
N GLY A 235 13.65 -36.62 15.43
CA GLY A 235 13.63 -35.19 15.80
C GLY A 235 12.45 -34.45 15.18
N ASP A 236 12.07 -34.77 13.95
CA ASP A 236 10.87 -34.25 13.31
C ASP A 236 9.59 -34.60 14.09
N GLU A 237 9.50 -35.82 14.64
CA GLU A 237 8.40 -36.21 15.54
C GLU A 237 8.41 -35.41 16.84
N MET A 238 9.56 -35.16 17.45
CA MET A 238 9.65 -34.30 18.65
C MET A 238 9.17 -32.87 18.37
N LEU A 239 9.57 -32.29 17.23
CA LEU A 239 9.14 -30.96 16.80
C LEU A 239 7.62 -30.91 16.58
N ARG A 240 7.04 -31.93 15.94
CA ARG A 240 5.59 -32.05 15.78
C ARG A 240 4.87 -32.24 17.12
N GLY A 241 5.43 -33.05 18.02
CA GLY A 241 4.89 -33.30 19.35
C GLY A 241 4.80 -32.03 20.20
N LEU A 242 5.89 -31.23 20.24
CA LEU A 242 5.87 -29.94 20.93
C LEU A 242 4.83 -28.99 20.32
N THR A 243 4.84 -28.85 19.00
CA THR A 243 3.96 -27.88 18.33
C THR A 243 2.49 -28.25 18.43
N GLN A 244 2.15 -29.54 18.47
CA GLN A 244 0.80 -29.99 18.78
C GLN A 244 0.40 -29.63 20.21
N ALA A 245 1.26 -29.92 21.20
CA ALA A 245 0.98 -29.55 22.60
C ALA A 245 0.80 -28.03 22.78
N LEU A 246 1.61 -27.22 22.08
CA LEU A 246 1.45 -25.77 22.06
C LEU A 246 0.09 -25.36 21.47
N LYS A 247 -0.27 -25.89 20.30
CA LYS A 247 -1.54 -25.58 19.62
C LYS A 247 -2.77 -25.98 20.43
N ASP A 248 -2.69 -27.08 21.18
CA ASP A 248 -3.82 -27.58 21.96
C ASP A 248 -4.04 -26.78 23.26
N CYS A 249 -2.97 -26.22 23.84
CA CYS A 249 -3.04 -25.50 25.11
C CYS A 249 -3.19 -23.99 24.97
N LEU A 250 -2.69 -23.43 23.85
CA LEU A 250 -2.72 -22.00 23.56
C LEU A 250 -4.01 -21.59 22.85
N ARG A 251 -4.33 -20.31 22.97
CA ARG A 251 -5.54 -19.74 22.38
C ARG A 251 -5.31 -19.33 20.93
N ALA A 252 -6.38 -19.04 20.21
CA ALA A 252 -6.28 -18.62 18.81
C ALA A 252 -5.58 -17.26 18.63
N GLU A 253 -5.64 -16.38 19.64
CA GLU A 253 -4.93 -15.11 19.67
C GLU A 253 -3.45 -15.22 20.04
N ASP A 254 -3.03 -16.33 20.64
CA ASP A 254 -1.63 -16.56 20.99
C ASP A 254 -0.83 -16.86 19.71
N ILE A 255 0.37 -16.28 19.62
CA ILE A 255 1.22 -16.44 18.44
C ILE A 255 2.32 -17.44 18.77
N VAL A 256 2.44 -18.49 17.97
CA VAL A 256 3.54 -19.45 18.05
C VAL A 256 4.33 -19.41 16.75
N PHE A 257 5.65 -19.34 16.87
CA PHE A 257 6.53 -19.39 15.71
C PHE A 257 7.86 -20.08 16.03
N ARG A 258 8.45 -20.68 15.01
CA ARG A 258 9.77 -21.32 15.07
C ARG A 258 10.84 -20.27 14.85
N TYR A 259 11.65 -20.02 15.88
CA TYR A 259 12.73 -19.02 15.88
C TYR A 259 14.03 -19.61 15.32
N GLY A 260 14.32 -20.86 15.67
CA GLY A 260 15.53 -21.60 15.30
C GLY A 260 15.24 -23.07 15.01
N GLY A 261 16.25 -23.94 15.03
CA GLY A 261 16.08 -25.37 14.76
C GLY A 261 15.14 -26.04 15.76
N ASP A 262 15.48 -25.97 17.03
CA ASP A 262 14.76 -26.46 18.22
C ASP A 262 14.03 -25.36 19.00
N GLU A 263 14.25 -24.10 18.62
CA GLU A 263 13.75 -22.94 19.35
C GLU A 263 12.40 -22.44 18.82
N PHE A 264 11.45 -22.25 19.72
CA PHE A 264 10.13 -21.69 19.47
C PHE A 264 9.91 -20.46 20.34
N VAL A 265 9.09 -19.53 19.85
CA VAL A 265 8.66 -18.37 20.61
C VAL A 265 7.14 -18.33 20.65
N CYS A 266 6.61 -18.14 21.85
CA CYS A 266 5.19 -17.92 22.10
C CYS A 266 4.98 -16.47 22.54
N VAL A 267 4.08 -15.76 21.87
CA VAL A 267 3.60 -14.44 22.29
C VAL A 267 2.20 -14.62 22.85
N LEU A 268 2.00 -14.17 24.08
CA LEU A 268 0.77 -14.37 24.86
C LEU A 268 0.17 -12.99 25.18
N PRO A 269 -0.73 -12.47 24.33
CA PRO A 269 -1.47 -11.24 24.60
C PRO A 269 -2.33 -11.39 25.87
N ASP A 270 -2.62 -10.25 26.49
CA ASP A 270 -3.46 -10.15 27.70
C ASP A 270 -3.06 -11.10 28.85
N THR A 271 -1.76 -11.45 28.91
CA THR A 271 -1.22 -12.44 29.83
C THR A 271 0.04 -11.91 30.55
N PRO A 272 0.01 -11.77 31.89
CA PRO A 272 1.20 -11.39 32.67
C PRO A 272 2.17 -12.57 32.82
N ALA A 273 3.41 -12.31 33.23
CA ALA A 273 4.49 -13.32 33.29
C ALA A 273 4.09 -14.57 34.10
N ARG A 274 3.35 -14.37 35.21
CA ARG A 274 2.86 -15.47 36.05
C ARG A 274 1.89 -16.38 35.29
N GLY A 275 0.96 -15.79 34.52
CA GLY A 275 0.02 -16.54 33.70
C GLY A 275 0.71 -17.32 32.59
N ALA A 276 1.71 -16.69 31.96
CA ALA A 276 2.54 -17.34 30.95
C ALA A 276 3.28 -18.56 31.51
N ARG A 277 3.90 -18.45 32.68
CA ARG A 277 4.59 -19.59 33.33
C ARG A 277 3.64 -20.73 33.70
N LEU A 278 2.44 -20.42 34.18
CA LEU A 278 1.41 -21.45 34.44
C LEU A 278 1.02 -22.18 33.15
N LYS A 279 0.75 -21.42 32.08
CA LYS A 279 0.40 -22.00 30.77
C LYS A 279 1.50 -22.90 30.23
N LEU A 280 2.77 -22.49 30.34
CA LEU A 280 3.92 -23.30 29.95
C LEU A 280 4.03 -24.60 30.77
N SER A 281 3.69 -24.58 32.07
CA SER A 281 3.69 -25.80 32.88
C SER A 281 2.60 -26.81 32.46
N GLU A 282 1.44 -26.32 32.01
CA GLU A 282 0.39 -27.15 31.41
C GLU A 282 0.89 -27.76 30.09
N ILE A 283 1.50 -26.94 29.23
CA ILE A 283 2.10 -27.39 27.97
C ILE A 283 3.20 -28.42 28.23
N GLN A 284 4.04 -28.24 29.26
CA GLN A 284 5.08 -29.21 29.62
C GLN A 284 4.47 -30.58 29.93
N THR A 285 3.37 -30.59 30.68
CA THR A 285 2.68 -31.83 31.05
C THR A 285 2.09 -32.51 29.82
N GLN A 286 1.48 -31.73 28.92
CA GLN A 286 0.93 -32.25 27.66
C GLN A 286 2.04 -32.76 26.74
N ALA A 287 3.12 -32.00 26.53
CA ALA A 287 4.26 -32.38 25.69
C ALA A 287 4.96 -33.66 26.22
N ALA A 288 5.02 -33.83 27.54
CA ALA A 288 5.58 -35.04 28.15
C ALA A 288 4.78 -36.32 27.78
N THR A 289 3.47 -36.22 27.53
CA THR A 289 2.68 -37.37 27.04
C THR A 289 3.09 -37.82 25.64
N ALA A 290 3.65 -36.90 24.84
CA ALA A 290 4.24 -37.17 23.53
C ALA A 290 5.75 -37.50 23.62
N GLY A 291 6.30 -37.66 24.82
CA GLY A 291 7.73 -37.95 25.04
C GLY A 291 8.65 -36.74 24.84
N VAL A 292 8.10 -35.52 24.75
CA VAL A 292 8.87 -34.30 24.50
C VAL A 292 9.05 -33.52 25.80
N ARG A 293 10.28 -33.09 26.06
CA ARG A 293 10.61 -32.15 27.14
C ARG A 293 11.21 -30.89 26.52
N PHE A 294 11.00 -29.75 27.18
CA PHE A 294 11.58 -28.48 26.79
C PHE A 294 11.92 -27.63 28.02
N CYS A 295 12.80 -26.66 27.81
CA CYS A 295 13.05 -25.55 28.71
C CYS A 295 12.35 -24.29 28.18
N ALA A 296 11.93 -23.40 29.08
CA ALA A 296 11.33 -22.13 28.66
C ALA A 296 11.73 -20.95 29.55
N GLY A 297 12.04 -19.82 28.91
CA GLY A 297 12.30 -18.53 29.54
C GLY A 297 11.20 -17.52 29.22
N VAL A 298 10.77 -16.74 30.22
CA VAL A 298 9.61 -15.85 30.09
C VAL A 298 9.96 -14.40 30.44
N ALA A 299 9.53 -13.48 29.59
CA ALA A 299 9.56 -12.05 29.86
C ALA A 299 8.20 -11.39 29.58
N GLU A 300 7.72 -10.59 30.54
CA GLU A 300 6.56 -9.71 30.35
C GLU A 300 7.00 -8.35 29.81
N LEU A 301 6.24 -7.81 28.87
CA LEU A 301 6.45 -6.53 28.18
C LEU A 301 6.48 -5.37 29.16
N ARG A 302 7.54 -4.57 29.09
CA ARG A 302 7.69 -3.30 29.82
C ARG A 302 7.54 -2.14 28.86
N ARG A 303 7.22 -0.96 29.40
CA ARG A 303 7.07 0.28 28.60
C ARG A 303 8.31 0.65 27.80
N SER A 304 9.50 0.29 28.27
CA SER A 304 10.78 0.56 27.62
C SER A 304 11.18 -0.44 26.54
N ASP A 305 10.51 -1.60 26.44
CA ASP A 305 10.98 -2.67 25.55
C ASP A 305 10.46 -2.50 24.12
N ASP A 306 11.35 -2.59 23.14
CA ASP A 306 10.99 -3.00 21.77
C ASP A 306 10.93 -4.54 21.64
N VAL A 307 10.63 -5.05 20.44
CA VAL A 307 10.56 -6.49 20.18
C VAL A 307 11.89 -7.19 20.48
N VAL A 308 13.01 -6.53 20.16
CA VAL A 308 14.36 -7.10 20.29
C VAL A 308 14.74 -7.23 21.77
N SER A 309 14.55 -6.18 22.57
CA SER A 309 14.85 -6.19 24.00
C SER A 309 13.91 -7.10 24.79
N LEU A 310 12.62 -7.17 24.43
CA LEU A 310 11.69 -8.13 25.05
C LEU A 310 12.15 -9.57 24.82
N PHE A 311 12.51 -9.91 23.58
CA PHE A 311 12.97 -11.25 23.22
C PHE A 311 14.30 -11.57 23.90
N ALA A 312 15.24 -10.61 23.93
CA ALA A 312 16.51 -10.78 24.63
C ALA A 312 16.34 -11.03 26.14
N ARG A 313 15.31 -10.45 26.78
CA ARG A 313 15.02 -10.73 28.20
C ARG A 313 14.42 -12.14 28.40
N ALA A 314 13.58 -12.60 27.49
CA ALA A 314 13.01 -13.95 27.56
C ALA A 314 14.08 -15.03 27.29
N ASP A 315 14.93 -14.80 26.28
CA ASP A 315 16.10 -15.64 25.98
C ASP A 315 17.09 -15.69 27.14
N LYS A 316 17.36 -14.54 27.77
CA LYS A 316 18.18 -14.50 28.99
C LYS A 316 17.59 -15.33 30.14
N ASP A 317 16.28 -15.25 30.38
CA ASP A 317 15.61 -16.07 31.40
C ASP A 317 15.77 -17.57 31.10
N LEU A 318 15.72 -17.97 29.82
CA LEU A 318 15.96 -19.34 29.37
C LEU A 318 17.42 -19.76 29.61
N TYR A 319 18.37 -18.91 29.25
CA TYR A 319 19.80 -19.16 29.46
C TYR A 319 20.13 -19.34 30.95
N ASP A 320 19.60 -18.47 31.80
CA ASP A 320 19.79 -18.54 33.25
C ASP A 320 19.20 -19.84 33.81
N PHE A 321 18.04 -20.28 33.29
CA PHE A 321 17.40 -21.55 33.66
C PHE A 321 18.25 -22.77 33.24
N LYS A 322 18.74 -22.82 32.00
CA LYS A 322 19.61 -23.91 31.52
C LYS A 322 20.93 -23.98 32.31
N THR A 323 21.48 -22.83 32.68
CA THR A 323 22.70 -22.77 33.52
C THR A 323 22.44 -23.36 34.90
N GLN A 324 21.29 -23.07 35.52
CA GLN A 324 20.93 -23.64 36.82
C GLN A 324 20.71 -25.15 36.79
N ARG A 325 20.26 -25.72 35.66
CA ARG A 325 20.12 -27.17 35.46
C ARG A 325 21.44 -27.89 35.17
N GLY A 326 22.54 -27.16 34.96
CA GLY A 326 23.84 -27.73 34.62
C GLY A 326 23.96 -28.21 33.17
N GLU A 327 23.01 -27.83 32.30
CA GLU A 327 23.02 -28.20 30.88
C GLU A 327 24.02 -27.35 30.07
N ILE A 328 24.39 -26.17 30.59
CA ILE A 328 25.42 -25.30 30.01
C ILE A 328 26.62 -25.28 30.96
N VAL A 329 27.69 -25.99 30.57
CA VAL A 329 28.99 -25.89 31.25
C VAL A 329 29.61 -24.55 30.86
N GLN A 330 29.68 -23.59 31.80
CA GLN A 330 30.48 -22.38 31.59
C GLN A 330 31.94 -22.77 31.36
N LEU A 331 32.43 -22.56 30.13
CA LEU A 331 33.87 -22.57 29.90
C LEU A 331 34.48 -21.41 30.71
N PRO A 332 35.54 -21.66 31.50
CA PRO A 332 36.13 -20.61 32.31
C PRO A 332 36.57 -19.44 31.42
N THR A 333 36.04 -18.26 31.70
CA THR A 333 36.50 -17.00 31.10
C THR A 333 38.03 -16.95 31.21
N PRO A 334 38.79 -16.74 30.12
CA PRO A 334 40.24 -16.63 30.21
C PRO A 334 40.57 -15.48 31.15
N GLY A 335 40.98 -15.83 32.36
CA GLY A 335 41.35 -14.90 33.41
C GLY A 335 42.44 -13.98 32.90
N ASN A 336 42.18 -12.69 33.04
CA ASN A 336 43.17 -11.62 32.90
C ASN A 336 44.40 -12.00 33.75
N LYS A 337 45.48 -12.43 33.08
CA LYS A 337 46.72 -12.79 33.76
C LYS A 337 47.29 -11.54 34.44
N ALA A 338 47.29 -11.60 35.76
CA ALA A 338 48.31 -11.13 36.68
C ALA A 338 48.97 -9.77 36.37
N GLY A 339 48.69 -8.83 37.27
CA GLY A 339 49.61 -7.74 37.55
C GLY A 339 51.01 -8.26 37.87
N GLY A 340 52.00 -7.70 37.17
CA GLY A 340 53.37 -7.66 37.64
C GLY A 340 53.59 -6.27 38.25
N GLU A 341 53.31 -6.13 39.54
CA GLU A 341 53.90 -5.05 40.34
C GLU A 341 55.42 -5.25 40.33
N ARG A 342 56.14 -4.31 39.68
CA ARG A 342 57.58 -4.16 39.88
C ARG A 342 57.78 -3.31 41.12
N THR A 343 58.19 -3.96 42.19
CA THR A 343 58.82 -3.34 43.35
C THR A 343 60.06 -2.56 42.88
N VAL A 344 60.06 -1.25 43.09
CA VAL A 344 61.26 -0.41 42.99
C VAL A 344 61.55 0.11 44.39
N THR A 345 62.62 -0.38 44.99
CA THR A 345 63.28 0.25 46.14
C THR A 345 64.79 0.07 46.00
N ALA A 346 65.49 1.19 46.25
CA ALA A 346 66.93 1.45 46.20
C ALA A 346 67.53 1.70 44.81
#